data_AF-A0A420EY41-F1
#
_entry.id   AF-A0A420EY41-F1
#
_cell.length_a   1.000
_cell.length_b   1.000
_cell.length_c   1.000
_cell.angle_alpha   90.00
_cell.angle_beta   90.00
_cell.angle_gamma   90.00
#
_symmetry.space_group_name_H-M   'P 1'
#
loop_
_entity.id
_entity.type
_entity.pdbx_description
1 polymer ?
#
loop_
_entity_poly.entity_id
_entity_poly.type
_entity_poly.pdbx_seq_one_letter_code
_entity_poly.pdbx_strand_id
1 'polypeptide(L)'
;MSTLDRRRFLRDAATTTAGVVAAGGLASTALGTPAQAVPAAGPARATTRRAGRASFRWWGTAGWRVDIGNRTVLVDPFLSRIDTGLFRGAFDTAKSLEVDTGVVDRYVDRAETVLVTHTHWDHFMDVPYIAGRTGARVFGTLTAYHLGLAYRVPSGQLSAVKGGEVLDFGDYTVEVVASLHSRNPSYSVAFPGVRVSPPPKPATIADLPEGDTLNYVLRVAGGPSVFFMGASDFVARNLTGIAPDVAMVALNSTTVTADYVPRLMAALDYPKVVVPVHFDNFETELRNPPTVADDDRKRLDQLIAAVRASSPRSRVVVPEYHTAYHF
;
A
#
# COMPACT_ATOMS: atom_id res chain seq x y z
N MET A 1 -42.46 -25.14 12.11
CA MET A 1 -43.04 -25.42 10.77
C MET A 1 -43.78 -24.18 10.31
N SER A 2 -43.66 -23.83 9.03
CA SER A 2 -44.42 -22.80 8.29
C SER A 2 -44.04 -21.33 8.61
N THR A 3 -43.01 -20.75 8.00
CA THR A 3 -42.93 -20.07 6.68
C THR A 3 -43.56 -18.66 6.62
N LEU A 4 -42.68 -17.68 6.30
CA LEU A 4 -42.83 -16.56 5.35
C LEU A 4 -43.87 -15.47 5.65
N ASP A 5 -43.48 -14.19 5.56
CA ASP A 5 -43.55 -13.50 4.26
C ASP A 5 -42.73 -12.19 4.17
N ARG A 6 -42.30 -11.92 2.93
CA ARG A 6 -41.55 -10.79 2.40
C ARG A 6 -42.48 -9.64 2.02
N ARG A 7 -41.96 -8.41 2.19
CA ARG A 7 -42.15 -7.22 1.33
C ARG A 7 -43.57 -6.63 1.16
N ARG A 8 -43.74 -5.42 1.69
CA ARG A 8 -44.44 -4.25 1.10
C ARG A 8 -44.52 -3.15 2.18
N PHE A 9 -44.50 -1.85 1.95
CA PHE A 9 -44.32 -0.99 0.78
C PHE A 9 -44.17 0.43 1.35
N LEU A 10 -43.62 1.34 0.55
CA LEU A 10 -43.46 2.76 0.84
C LEU A 10 -44.78 3.55 0.82
N ARG A 11 -44.75 4.74 1.49
CA ARG A 11 -45.58 5.95 1.27
C ARG A 11 -47.04 5.88 1.78
N ASP A 12 -47.68 6.90 2.35
CA ASP A 12 -47.46 8.34 2.58
C ASP A 12 -48.41 8.74 3.73
N ALA A 13 -48.11 9.81 4.48
CA ALA A 13 -49.12 10.81 4.86
C ALA A 13 -48.46 11.94 5.68
N ALA A 14 -48.36 13.10 5.05
CA ALA A 14 -48.22 14.37 5.74
C ALA A 14 -49.50 14.70 6.51
N THR A 15 -49.38 15.24 7.71
CA THR A 15 -50.33 16.24 8.22
C THR A 15 -49.62 17.13 9.24
N THR A 16 -49.57 18.40 8.89
CA THR A 16 -49.09 19.55 9.65
C THR A 16 -49.93 19.79 10.91
N THR A 17 -49.28 20.12 12.03
CA THR A 17 -49.82 21.10 12.98
C THR A 17 -48.67 21.88 13.61
N ALA A 18 -48.84 23.20 13.62
CA ALA A 18 -47.84 24.21 13.93
C ALA A 18 -47.62 24.40 15.45
N GLY A 19 -46.47 24.99 15.78
CA GLY A 19 -46.29 25.85 16.95
C GLY A 19 -45.34 25.31 18.02
N VAL A 20 -44.10 25.82 18.06
CA VAL A 20 -43.67 26.95 18.91
C VAL A 20 -42.16 27.10 18.73
N VAL A 21 -41.73 28.27 18.26
CA VAL A 21 -40.33 28.68 18.20
C VAL A 21 -39.94 29.13 19.60
N ALA A 22 -39.03 28.38 20.23
CA ALA A 22 -38.26 28.87 21.37
C ALA A 22 -36.83 29.13 20.88
N ALA A 23 -36.51 30.41 20.71
CA ALA A 23 -35.16 30.88 20.48
C ALA A 23 -34.34 30.68 21.77
N GLY A 24 -33.35 29.79 21.73
CA GLY A 24 -32.41 29.53 22.81
C GLY A 24 -30.98 29.52 22.25
N GLY A 25 -30.15 30.43 22.78
CA GLY A 25 -28.81 30.82 22.34
C GLY A 25 -27.91 29.76 21.70
N LEU A 26 -27.43 30.08 20.50
CA LEU A 26 -26.20 29.52 19.94
C LEU A 26 -25.01 30.10 20.72
N ALA A 27 -24.42 29.28 21.58
CA ALA A 27 -23.10 29.56 22.12
C ALA A 27 -22.06 29.39 20.99
N SER A 28 -21.40 30.49 20.66
CA SER A 28 -20.36 30.59 19.65
C SER A 28 -19.14 29.73 20.03
N THR A 29 -19.05 28.52 19.51
CA THR A 29 -17.80 27.76 19.52
C THR A 29 -16.88 28.33 18.44
N ALA A 30 -15.71 28.77 18.85
CA ALA A 30 -14.68 29.39 18.02
C ALA A 30 -14.46 28.61 16.70
N LEU A 31 -14.62 29.32 15.58
CA LEU A 31 -14.23 28.84 14.26
C LEU A 31 -12.71 28.62 14.27
N GLY A 32 -12.29 27.35 14.25
CA GLY A 32 -10.92 26.99 13.96
C GLY A 32 -10.54 27.56 12.59
N THR A 33 -9.35 28.15 12.51
CA THR A 33 -8.79 28.67 11.26
C THR A 33 -8.79 27.56 10.19
N PRO A 34 -9.28 27.83 8.97
CA PRO A 34 -9.19 26.85 7.90
C PRO A 34 -7.72 26.52 7.63
N ALA A 35 -7.41 25.23 7.48
CA ALA A 35 -6.09 24.79 7.09
C ALA A 35 -5.71 25.45 5.75
N GLN A 36 -4.69 26.30 5.75
CA GLN A 36 -4.17 26.90 4.54
C GLN A 36 -3.50 25.81 3.70
N ALA A 37 -3.98 25.62 2.48
CA ALA A 37 -3.29 24.83 1.48
C ALA A 37 -1.94 25.50 1.19
N VAL A 38 -0.85 24.76 1.40
CA VAL A 38 0.48 25.16 0.94
C VAL A 38 0.41 25.27 -0.59
N PRO A 39 0.91 26.35 -1.22
CA PRO A 39 0.89 26.47 -2.66
C PRO A 39 1.65 25.29 -3.27
N ALA A 40 1.00 24.57 -4.19
CA ALA A 40 1.65 23.54 -4.97
C ALA A 40 2.85 24.17 -5.70
N ALA A 41 4.03 23.57 -5.53
CA ALA A 41 5.17 23.89 -6.39
C ALA A 41 4.72 23.66 -7.84
N GLY A 42 4.74 24.71 -8.66
CA GLY A 42 4.41 24.62 -10.08
C GLY A 42 5.30 23.59 -10.78
N PRO A 43 4.86 23.03 -11.93
CA PRO A 43 5.57 21.96 -12.61
C PRO A 43 7.00 22.42 -12.90
N ALA A 44 7.97 21.70 -12.33
CA ALA A 44 9.37 21.93 -12.59
C ALA A 44 9.63 21.77 -14.10
N ARG A 45 10.24 22.78 -14.71
CA ARG A 45 10.54 22.82 -16.14
C ARG A 45 11.36 21.59 -16.51
N ALA A 46 10.86 20.79 -17.45
CA ALA A 46 11.51 19.56 -17.92
C ALA A 46 12.90 19.89 -18.49
N THR A 47 13.94 19.66 -17.69
CA THR A 47 15.30 19.60 -18.20
C THR A 47 15.43 18.32 -19.02
N THR A 48 15.94 18.42 -20.24
CA THR A 48 16.29 17.28 -21.11
C THR A 48 17.36 16.41 -20.44
N ARG A 49 16.91 15.57 -19.50
CA ARG A 49 17.71 14.75 -18.62
C ARG A 49 17.38 13.32 -18.98
N ARG A 50 18.39 12.50 -19.34
CA ARG A 50 18.29 11.09 -19.77
C ARG A 50 16.99 10.41 -19.30
N ALA A 51 15.92 10.59 -20.07
CA ALA A 51 14.61 10.08 -19.74
C ALA A 51 14.66 8.55 -19.85
N GLY A 52 13.97 7.84 -18.95
CA GLY A 52 13.83 6.38 -19.01
C GLY A 52 14.79 5.54 -18.16
N ARG A 53 15.79 6.11 -17.46
CA ARG A 53 16.63 5.32 -16.54
C ARG A 53 16.09 5.34 -15.12
N ALA A 54 15.55 4.21 -14.67
CA ALA A 54 15.20 3.96 -13.28
C ALA A 54 15.97 2.76 -12.71
N SER A 55 16.21 2.76 -11.40
CA SER A 55 16.69 1.59 -10.67
C SER A 55 15.71 1.23 -9.57
N PHE A 56 15.46 -0.07 -9.42
CA PHE A 56 14.55 -0.63 -8.43
C PHE A 56 15.35 -1.45 -7.43
N ARG A 57 15.22 -1.16 -6.13
CA ARG A 57 15.86 -1.93 -5.07
C ARG A 57 14.78 -2.48 -4.15
N TRP A 58 14.76 -3.79 -3.99
CA TRP A 58 13.85 -4.44 -3.07
C TRP A 58 14.38 -4.30 -1.64
N TRP A 59 13.50 -3.97 -0.72
CA TRP A 59 13.76 -3.86 0.72
C TRP A 59 13.01 -4.91 1.52
N GLY A 60 12.55 -5.97 0.85
CA GLY A 60 11.79 -7.05 1.48
C GLY A 60 10.33 -6.72 1.67
N THR A 61 9.54 -7.70 2.12
CA THR A 61 8.07 -7.59 2.16
C THR A 61 7.57 -7.11 0.78
N ALA A 62 6.74 -6.08 0.71
CA ALA A 62 6.38 -5.37 -0.52
C ALA A 62 7.17 -4.06 -0.72
N GLY A 63 8.22 -3.86 0.06
CA GLY A 63 9.01 -2.63 0.14
C GLY A 63 9.95 -2.42 -1.04
N TRP A 64 9.89 -1.25 -1.66
CA TRP A 64 10.78 -0.87 -2.77
C TRP A 64 11.29 0.56 -2.63
N ARG A 65 12.54 0.75 -3.06
CA ARG A 65 13.07 2.06 -3.46
C ARG A 65 13.20 2.12 -4.98
N VAL A 66 12.65 3.17 -5.57
CA VAL A 66 12.75 3.46 -6.99
C VAL A 66 13.43 4.81 -7.16
N ASP A 67 14.63 4.80 -7.75
CA ASP A 67 15.34 6.03 -8.11
C ASP A 67 15.11 6.34 -9.59
N ILE A 68 14.50 7.50 -9.87
CA ILE A 68 14.16 7.99 -11.22
C ILE A 68 14.98 9.26 -11.46
N GLY A 69 16.21 9.04 -11.88
CA GLY A 69 17.23 10.08 -11.97
C GLY A 69 17.58 10.71 -10.61
N ASN A 70 16.91 11.79 -10.20
CA ASN A 70 17.17 12.52 -8.94
C ASN A 70 15.95 12.46 -8.00
N ARG A 71 14.86 11.87 -8.46
CA ARG A 71 13.64 11.63 -7.68
C ARG A 71 13.73 10.24 -7.08
N THR A 72 13.18 10.09 -5.88
CA THR A 72 13.13 8.81 -5.19
C THR A 72 11.70 8.56 -4.73
N VAL A 73 11.13 7.45 -5.20
CA VAL A 73 9.82 6.95 -4.80
C VAL A 73 10.02 5.73 -3.93
N LEU A 74 9.34 5.67 -2.79
CA LEU A 74 9.29 4.51 -1.94
C LEU A 74 7.92 3.87 -2.03
N VAL A 75 7.85 2.55 -2.02
CA VAL A 75 6.61 1.78 -1.88
C VAL A 75 6.75 0.95 -0.62
N ASP A 76 5.77 1.02 0.29
CA ASP A 76 5.72 0.26 1.55
C ASP A 76 7.08 0.10 2.27
N PRO A 77 7.81 1.18 2.57
CA PRO A 77 9.12 1.06 3.19
C PRO A 77 8.98 0.52 4.63
N PHE A 78 9.42 -0.73 4.85
CA PHE A 78 9.55 -1.35 6.17
C PHE A 78 10.94 -1.95 6.35
N LEU A 79 11.84 -1.14 6.91
CA LEU A 79 13.24 -1.48 7.15
C LEU A 79 13.52 -1.83 8.61
N SER A 80 12.62 -1.49 9.55
CA SER A 80 12.83 -1.73 10.99
C SER A 80 12.77 -3.19 11.42
N ARG A 81 12.04 -4.06 10.69
CA ARG A 81 12.06 -5.53 10.86
C ARG A 81 11.82 -6.02 12.29
N ILE A 82 10.82 -5.48 12.99
CA ILE A 82 10.51 -5.91 14.36
C ILE A 82 10.12 -7.40 14.44
N ASP A 83 10.60 -8.11 15.48
CA ASP A 83 10.19 -9.49 15.78
C ASP A 83 8.88 -9.49 16.59
N THR A 84 7.79 -9.89 15.93
CA THR A 84 6.47 -10.09 16.53
C THR A 84 6.25 -11.55 16.95
N GLY A 85 7.19 -12.45 16.67
CA GLY A 85 7.09 -13.88 16.91
C GLY A 85 6.27 -14.63 15.86
N LEU A 86 5.84 -13.98 14.77
CA LEU A 86 4.99 -14.57 13.73
C LEU A 86 5.65 -15.80 13.10
N PHE A 87 6.92 -15.68 12.70
CA PHE A 87 7.64 -16.77 12.05
C PHE A 87 8.07 -17.90 13.00
N ARG A 88 7.87 -17.71 14.32
CA ARG A 88 8.16 -18.71 15.36
C ARG A 88 6.89 -19.35 15.93
N GLY A 89 5.72 -19.03 15.40
CA GLY A 89 4.43 -19.51 15.91
C GLY A 89 4.04 -18.93 17.27
N ALA A 90 4.61 -17.79 17.65
CA ALA A 90 4.41 -17.11 18.92
C ALA A 90 3.99 -15.64 18.68
N PHE A 91 3.06 -15.43 17.74
CA PHE A 91 2.65 -14.11 17.28
C PHE A 91 2.05 -13.25 18.40
N ASP A 92 2.72 -12.15 18.73
CA ASP A 92 2.30 -11.19 19.75
C ASP A 92 1.74 -9.92 19.09
N THR A 93 0.41 -9.80 19.12
CA THR A 93 -0.31 -8.65 18.58
C THR A 93 -0.08 -7.35 19.36
N ALA A 94 0.42 -7.45 20.61
CA ALA A 94 0.74 -6.31 21.46
C ALA A 94 2.20 -5.85 21.29
N LYS A 95 2.94 -6.42 20.33
CA LYS A 95 4.31 -5.99 20.03
C LYS A 95 4.36 -4.49 19.73
N SER A 96 5.24 -3.79 20.46
CA SER A 96 5.49 -2.36 20.32
C SER A 96 5.97 -1.99 18.92
N LEU A 97 5.47 -0.87 18.40
CA LEU A 97 5.93 -0.27 17.14
C LEU A 97 7.22 0.51 17.38
N GLU A 98 8.34 -0.05 16.92
CA GLU A 98 9.68 0.51 17.12
C GLU A 98 10.38 0.72 15.78
N VAL A 99 10.60 2.00 15.44
CA VAL A 99 11.34 2.37 14.23
C VAL A 99 12.85 2.29 14.53
N ASP A 100 13.57 1.44 13.81
CA ASP A 100 15.03 1.44 13.82
C ASP A 100 15.55 2.59 12.94
N THR A 101 15.64 3.76 13.56
CA THR A 101 16.13 4.97 12.89
C THR A 101 17.53 4.82 12.31
N GLY A 102 18.39 3.97 12.89
CA GLY A 102 19.74 3.75 12.39
C GLY A 102 19.76 2.99 11.06
N VAL A 103 18.86 2.01 10.92
CA VAL A 103 18.66 1.27 9.66
C VAL A 103 17.92 2.12 8.63
N VAL A 104 16.85 2.81 9.02
CA VAL A 104 16.08 3.68 8.12
C VAL A 104 16.95 4.79 7.56
N ASP A 105 17.68 5.53 8.40
CA ASP A 105 18.55 6.63 7.97
C ASP A 105 19.69 6.17 7.06
N ARG A 106 20.18 4.94 7.23
CA ARG A 106 21.23 4.36 6.38
C ARG A 106 20.78 4.16 4.94
N TYR A 107 19.53 3.76 4.73
CA TYR A 107 19.03 3.37 3.41
C TYR A 107 18.10 4.41 2.76
N VAL A 108 17.54 5.32 3.56
CA VAL A 108 16.63 6.38 3.11
C VAL A 108 17.32 7.74 3.27
N ASP A 109 18.21 8.05 2.34
CA ASP A 109 18.89 9.36 2.26
C ASP A 109 17.97 10.48 1.74
N ARG A 110 17.00 10.12 0.89
CA ARG A 110 15.98 11.01 0.35
C ARG A 110 14.73 10.23 -0.05
N ALA A 111 13.60 10.91 -0.02
CA ALA A 111 12.36 10.45 -0.62
C ALA A 111 11.53 11.68 -1.00
N GLU A 112 10.90 11.65 -2.17
CA GLU A 112 9.93 12.66 -2.58
C GLU A 112 8.50 12.14 -2.39
N THR A 113 8.30 10.86 -2.67
CA THR A 113 7.00 10.21 -2.69
C THR A 113 7.09 8.88 -1.94
N VAL A 114 6.11 8.61 -1.09
CA VAL A 114 5.90 7.31 -0.44
C VAL A 114 4.50 6.83 -0.82
N LEU A 115 4.42 5.63 -1.40
CA LEU A 115 3.19 4.96 -1.77
C LEU A 115 2.91 3.85 -0.76
N VAL A 116 1.76 3.90 -0.11
CA VAL A 116 1.34 2.94 0.92
C VAL A 116 0.20 2.10 0.36
N THR A 117 0.42 0.79 0.21
CA THR A 117 -0.60 -0.13 -0.32
C THR A 117 -1.71 -0.34 0.70
N HIS A 118 -1.35 -0.56 1.96
CA HIS A 118 -2.28 -0.70 3.10
C HIS A 118 -1.52 -0.46 4.41
N THR A 119 -2.22 -0.45 5.55
CA THR A 119 -1.68 0.11 6.79
C THR A 119 -1.24 -0.91 7.84
N HIS A 120 -1.00 -2.17 7.48
CA HIS A 120 -0.33 -3.11 8.40
C HIS A 120 1.09 -2.66 8.73
N TRP A 121 1.62 -3.16 9.85
CA TRP A 121 2.87 -2.70 10.43
C TRP A 121 4.07 -2.95 9.49
N ASP A 122 4.06 -4.04 8.75
CA ASP A 122 5.10 -4.44 7.79
C ASP A 122 5.06 -3.64 6.47
N HIS A 123 4.14 -2.67 6.36
CA HIS A 123 4.03 -1.76 5.21
C HIS A 123 4.10 -0.28 5.61
N PHE A 124 3.57 0.07 6.78
CA PHE A 124 3.36 1.47 7.18
C PHE A 124 4.24 1.97 8.32
N MET A 125 4.79 1.10 9.17
CA MET A 125 5.41 1.52 10.45
C MET A 125 6.48 2.61 10.30
N ASP A 126 7.36 2.50 9.30
CA ASP A 126 8.46 3.46 9.13
C ASP A 126 8.03 4.72 8.35
N VAL A 127 6.88 4.68 7.68
CA VAL A 127 6.41 5.73 6.78
C VAL A 127 6.31 7.09 7.47
N PRO A 128 5.71 7.25 8.67
CA PRO A 128 5.63 8.55 9.33
C PRO A 128 7.00 9.15 9.68
N TYR A 129 7.95 8.31 10.10
CA TYR A 129 9.32 8.76 10.41
C TYR A 129 10.04 9.20 9.13
N ILE A 130 9.94 8.40 8.06
CA ILE A 130 10.52 8.71 6.75
C ILE A 130 9.95 10.03 6.21
N ALA A 131 8.63 10.22 6.23
CA ALA A 131 7.98 11.43 5.75
C ALA A 131 8.43 12.67 6.53
N GLY A 132 8.44 12.59 7.86
CA GLY A 132 8.89 13.69 8.72
C GLY A 132 10.36 14.07 8.49
N ARG A 133 11.23 13.10 8.20
CA ARG A 133 12.65 13.33 7.96
C ARG A 133 12.98 13.87 6.57
N THR A 134 12.31 13.35 5.54
CA THR A 134 12.62 13.64 4.15
C THR A 134 11.77 14.76 3.55
N GLY A 135 10.61 15.04 4.16
CA GLY A 135 9.59 15.91 3.59
C GLY A 135 8.73 15.24 2.51
N ALA A 136 8.86 13.92 2.32
CA ALA A 136 8.14 13.17 1.30
C ALA A 136 6.61 13.30 1.43
N ARG A 137 5.93 13.31 0.29
CA ARG A 137 4.48 13.17 0.25
C ARG A 137 4.09 11.70 0.36
N VAL A 138 3.15 11.38 1.24
CA VAL A 138 2.61 10.05 1.48
C VAL A 138 1.26 9.91 0.80
N PHE A 139 1.12 8.91 -0.05
CA PHE A 139 -0.11 8.55 -0.73
C PHE A 139 -0.58 7.20 -0.22
N GLY A 140 -1.81 7.13 0.23
CA GLY A 140 -2.43 5.91 0.73
C GLY A 140 -3.92 6.13 0.97
N THR A 141 -4.59 5.14 1.55
CA THR A 141 -6.02 5.23 1.85
C THR A 141 -6.31 6.34 2.87
N LEU A 142 -7.60 6.63 3.10
CA LEU A 142 -8.01 7.56 4.16
C LEU A 142 -7.52 7.10 5.55
N THR A 143 -7.36 5.79 5.75
CA THR A 143 -6.77 5.24 6.98
C THR A 143 -5.30 5.65 7.11
N ALA A 144 -4.49 5.50 6.06
CA ALA A 144 -3.09 5.93 6.06
C ALA A 144 -2.95 7.43 6.34
N TYR A 145 -3.84 8.25 5.76
CA TYR A 145 -3.90 9.69 6.03
C TYR A 145 -4.15 9.98 7.52
N HIS A 146 -5.16 9.36 8.14
CA HIS A 146 -5.47 9.59 9.55
C HIS A 146 -4.41 9.05 10.51
N LEU A 147 -3.79 7.91 10.19
CA LEU A 147 -2.65 7.40 10.95
C LEU A 147 -1.46 8.35 10.86
N GLY A 148 -1.14 8.87 9.67
CA GLY A 148 -0.09 9.88 9.49
C GLY A 148 -0.31 11.11 10.38
N LEU A 149 -1.55 11.60 10.47
CA LEU A 149 -1.90 12.69 11.39
C LEU A 149 -1.69 12.31 12.86
N ALA A 150 -2.02 11.08 13.26
CA ALA A 150 -1.78 10.58 14.62
C ALA A 150 -0.28 10.53 14.97
N TYR A 151 0.57 10.29 13.97
CA TYR A 151 2.03 10.41 14.09
C TYR A 151 2.57 11.84 13.93
N ARG A 152 1.69 12.84 13.78
CA ARG A 152 2.01 14.26 13.60
C ARG A 152 2.75 14.58 12.29
N VAL A 153 2.59 13.75 11.26
CA VAL A 153 3.00 14.12 9.90
C VAL A 153 2.14 15.32 9.45
N PRO A 154 2.73 16.41 8.93
CA PRO A 154 1.97 17.56 8.46
C PRO A 154 0.94 17.15 7.41
N SER A 155 -0.30 17.64 7.51
CA SER A 155 -1.37 17.28 6.57
C SER A 155 -1.04 17.56 5.11
N GLY A 156 -0.24 18.60 4.83
CA GLY A 156 0.23 18.92 3.47
C GLY A 156 1.15 17.86 2.85
N GLN A 157 1.76 16.99 3.65
CA GLN A 157 2.50 15.83 3.17
C GLN A 157 1.61 14.61 2.93
N LEU A 158 0.38 14.59 3.45
CA LEU A 158 -0.50 13.42 3.41
C LEU A 158 -1.55 13.57 2.31
N SER A 159 -1.74 12.53 1.50
CA SER A 159 -2.72 12.50 0.42
C SER A 159 -3.54 11.23 0.48
N ALA A 160 -4.83 11.36 0.79
CA ALA A 160 -5.76 10.24 0.71
C ALA A 160 -6.11 9.95 -0.76
N VAL A 161 -5.98 8.69 -1.17
CA VAL A 161 -6.35 8.15 -2.48
C VAL A 161 -7.21 6.90 -2.29
N LYS A 162 -7.98 6.51 -3.32
CA LYS A 162 -8.94 5.40 -3.22
C LYS A 162 -8.89 4.41 -4.37
N GLY A 163 -8.20 4.73 -5.46
CA GLY A 163 -8.19 3.96 -6.70
C GLY A 163 -8.90 4.68 -7.84
N GLY A 164 -8.27 4.65 -9.02
CA GLY A 164 -8.70 5.33 -10.25
C GLY A 164 -7.97 6.66 -10.49
N GLU A 165 -7.26 7.20 -9.51
CA GLU A 165 -6.43 8.39 -9.69
C GLU A 165 -5.21 8.10 -10.57
N VAL A 166 -4.88 9.02 -11.47
CA VAL A 166 -3.61 9.03 -12.22
C VAL A 166 -2.89 10.34 -11.88
N LEU A 167 -1.80 10.21 -11.13
CA LEU A 167 -1.05 11.30 -10.54
C LEU A 167 0.21 11.58 -11.37
N ASP A 168 0.40 12.83 -11.79
CA ASP A 168 1.54 13.27 -12.60
C ASP A 168 2.62 13.91 -11.72
N PHE A 169 3.84 13.39 -11.80
CA PHE A 169 5.03 13.90 -11.11
C PHE A 169 6.12 14.37 -12.11
N GLY A 170 5.76 14.53 -13.38
CA GLY A 170 6.63 14.97 -14.48
C GLY A 170 7.48 13.82 -15.05
N ASP A 171 8.51 13.40 -14.31
CA ASP A 171 9.43 12.33 -14.77
C ASP A 171 8.80 10.93 -14.70
N TYR A 172 7.67 10.82 -14.00
CA TYR A 172 6.88 9.59 -13.87
C TYR A 172 5.43 9.92 -13.53
N THR A 173 4.54 8.97 -13.79
CA THR A 173 3.15 9.00 -13.29
C THR A 173 2.91 7.82 -12.34
N VAL A 174 1.92 7.98 -11.46
CA VAL A 174 1.44 6.92 -10.59
C VAL A 174 -0.06 6.76 -10.79
N GLU A 175 -0.48 5.62 -11.31
CA GLU A 175 -1.88 5.22 -11.33
C GLU A 175 -2.18 4.41 -10.06
N VAL A 176 -3.21 4.82 -9.32
CA VAL A 176 -3.67 4.19 -8.08
C VAL A 176 -4.78 3.21 -8.43
N VAL A 177 -4.71 1.98 -7.91
CA VAL A 177 -5.67 0.93 -8.24
C VAL A 177 -6.28 0.37 -6.97
N ALA A 178 -7.61 0.46 -6.82
CA ALA A 178 -8.30 -0.19 -5.71
C ALA A 178 -8.15 -1.72 -5.79
N SER A 179 -7.75 -2.35 -4.70
CA SER A 179 -7.45 -3.79 -4.61
C SER A 179 -8.14 -4.44 -3.40
N LEU A 180 -7.78 -5.69 -3.14
CA LEU A 180 -8.23 -6.47 -1.98
C LEU A 180 -7.03 -6.97 -1.19
N HIS A 181 -7.18 -7.09 0.12
CA HIS A 181 -6.16 -7.69 0.97
C HIS A 181 -6.15 -9.23 0.86
N SER A 182 -5.02 -9.85 1.15
CA SER A 182 -4.89 -11.29 1.39
C SER A 182 -5.78 -11.79 2.53
N ARG A 183 -6.22 -13.05 2.42
CA ARG A 183 -7.10 -13.68 3.40
C ARG A 183 -6.51 -14.97 3.93
N ASN A 184 -6.83 -15.29 5.19
CA ASN A 184 -6.55 -16.59 5.78
C ASN A 184 -7.51 -17.67 5.24
N PRO A 185 -7.31 -18.97 5.55
CA PRO A 185 -8.17 -20.06 5.07
C PRO A 185 -9.66 -19.95 5.45
N SER A 186 -10.02 -19.09 6.41
CA SER A 186 -11.40 -18.77 6.80
C SER A 186 -11.90 -17.47 6.15
N TYR A 187 -11.23 -16.99 5.12
CA TYR A 187 -11.55 -15.77 4.36
C TYR A 187 -11.52 -14.47 5.19
N SER A 188 -10.82 -14.47 6.32
CA SER A 188 -10.68 -13.32 7.21
C SER A 188 -9.35 -12.59 7.00
N VAL A 189 -9.33 -11.31 7.36
CA VAL A 189 -8.16 -10.41 7.27
C VAL A 189 -7.60 -10.16 8.68
N ALA A 190 -6.28 -10.13 8.81
CA ALA A 190 -5.64 -9.74 10.08
C ALA A 190 -5.85 -8.25 10.36
N PHE A 191 -6.12 -7.89 11.61
CA PHE A 191 -6.39 -6.50 12.03
C PHE A 191 -7.36 -5.75 11.09
N PRO A 192 -8.59 -6.25 10.89
CA PRO A 192 -9.52 -5.60 9.97
C PRO A 192 -9.98 -4.25 10.52
N GLY A 193 -10.27 -3.30 9.63
CA GLY A 193 -10.89 -2.03 9.98
C GLY A 193 -10.32 -0.84 9.22
N VAL A 194 -10.96 0.31 9.41
CA VAL A 194 -10.57 1.58 8.79
C VAL A 194 -10.52 2.69 9.84
N ARG A 195 -9.78 3.77 9.55
CA ARG A 195 -9.78 5.00 10.36
C ARG A 195 -10.40 6.13 9.56
N VAL A 196 -11.57 6.61 10.00
CA VAL A 196 -12.31 7.74 9.39
C VAL A 196 -12.08 9.07 10.13
N SER A 197 -11.28 9.06 11.19
CA SER A 197 -10.75 10.25 11.88
C SER A 197 -9.38 9.90 12.48
N PRO A 198 -8.52 10.89 12.82
CA PRO A 198 -7.23 10.64 13.45
C PRO A 198 -7.39 9.87 14.78
N PRO A 199 -6.81 8.66 14.92
CA PRO A 199 -6.82 7.94 16.19
C PRO A 199 -5.76 8.51 17.15
N PRO A 200 -5.70 8.02 18.41
CA PRO A 200 -4.48 8.12 19.20
C PRO A 200 -3.28 7.56 18.43
N LYS A 201 -2.06 8.05 18.74
CA LYS A 201 -0.84 7.52 18.13
C LYS A 201 -0.78 6.01 18.37
N PRO A 202 -0.71 5.17 17.31
CA PRO A 202 -0.58 3.73 17.44
C PRO A 202 0.64 3.36 18.30
N ALA A 203 0.48 2.37 19.19
CA ALA A 203 1.53 1.90 20.09
C ALA A 203 1.98 0.47 19.77
N THR A 204 1.06 -0.36 19.28
CA THR A 204 1.29 -1.79 18.98
C THR A 204 0.93 -2.13 17.54
N ILE A 205 1.38 -3.28 17.04
CA ILE A 205 1.03 -3.72 15.68
C ILE A 205 -0.49 -3.86 15.46
N ALA A 206 -1.26 -4.20 16.51
CA ALA A 206 -2.72 -4.29 16.41
C ALA A 206 -3.43 -2.94 16.23
N ASP A 207 -2.76 -1.83 16.57
CA ASP A 207 -3.32 -0.48 16.39
C ASP A 207 -3.31 -0.02 14.93
N LEU A 208 -2.57 -0.74 14.08
CA LEU A 208 -2.41 -0.53 12.64
C LEU A 208 -3.34 -1.49 11.87
N PRO A 209 -4.60 -1.08 11.57
CA PRO A 209 -5.53 -1.94 10.86
C PRO A 209 -5.14 -2.08 9.38
N GLU A 210 -5.80 -2.97 8.65
CA GLU A 210 -5.60 -3.15 7.21
C GLU A 210 -5.87 -1.84 6.44
N GLY A 211 -7.00 -1.18 6.69
CA GLY A 211 -7.23 0.19 6.24
C GLY A 211 -7.61 0.36 4.76
N ASP A 212 -8.18 -0.67 4.14
CA ASP A 212 -8.32 -0.87 2.68
C ASP A 212 -6.98 -1.04 1.94
N THR A 213 -7.01 -1.77 0.82
CA THR A 213 -5.81 -2.14 0.06
C THR A 213 -5.80 -1.50 -1.33
N LEU A 214 -4.64 -0.96 -1.71
CA LEU A 214 -4.33 -0.38 -3.01
C LEU A 214 -3.18 -1.14 -3.68
N ASN A 215 -3.17 -1.13 -5.01
CA ASN A 215 -1.98 -1.36 -5.82
C ASN A 215 -1.58 -0.05 -6.50
N TYR A 216 -0.34 0.02 -6.96
CA TYR A 216 0.16 1.18 -7.71
C TYR A 216 0.79 0.75 -9.02
N VAL A 217 0.61 1.55 -10.07
CA VAL A 217 1.37 1.43 -11.31
C VAL A 217 2.20 2.68 -11.49
N LEU A 218 3.51 2.52 -11.40
CA LEU A 218 4.45 3.60 -11.67
C LEU A 218 4.90 3.50 -13.12
N ARG A 219 4.74 4.59 -13.89
CA ARG A 219 5.23 4.67 -15.28
C ARG A 219 6.34 5.70 -15.36
N VAL A 220 7.54 5.26 -15.69
CA VAL A 220 8.70 6.15 -15.89
C VAL A 220 8.60 6.78 -17.28
N ALA A 221 8.75 8.10 -17.40
CA ALA A 221 8.74 8.77 -18.69
C ALA A 221 9.87 8.23 -19.59
N GLY A 222 9.50 7.63 -20.73
CA GLY A 222 10.44 6.98 -21.65
C GLY A 222 11.11 5.71 -21.10
N GLY A 223 10.58 5.14 -20.01
CA GLY A 223 11.11 3.95 -19.34
C GLY A 223 10.03 2.89 -19.09
N PRO A 224 10.28 1.95 -18.16
CA PRO A 224 9.35 0.86 -17.90
C PRO A 224 8.11 1.32 -17.13
N SER A 225 7.05 0.55 -17.27
CA SER A 225 5.89 0.57 -16.38
C SER A 225 5.93 -0.59 -15.39
N VAL A 226 5.72 -0.29 -14.11
CA VAL A 226 5.89 -1.25 -13.01
C VAL A 226 4.68 -1.26 -12.11
N PHE A 227 4.06 -2.43 -11.96
CA PHE A 227 2.95 -2.68 -11.05
C PHE A 227 3.47 -3.17 -9.69
N PHE A 228 3.01 -2.55 -8.61
CA PHE A 228 3.33 -2.87 -7.23
C PHE A 228 2.09 -3.38 -6.49
N MET A 229 2.22 -4.58 -5.93
CA MET A 229 1.18 -5.27 -5.17
C MET A 229 1.64 -5.52 -3.74
N GLY A 230 0.89 -5.00 -2.77
CA GLY A 230 1.18 -5.15 -1.34
C GLY A 230 0.61 -6.42 -0.70
N ALA A 231 -0.45 -6.97 -1.27
CA ALA A 231 -1.16 -8.15 -0.75
C ALA A 231 -1.69 -9.01 -1.91
N SER A 232 -1.82 -10.32 -1.70
CA SER A 232 -2.17 -11.37 -2.68
C SER A 232 -3.65 -11.55 -3.06
N ASP A 233 -4.44 -10.47 -3.06
CA ASP A 233 -5.79 -10.49 -3.64
C ASP A 233 -6.00 -9.22 -4.48
N PHE A 234 -6.96 -9.26 -5.39
CA PHE A 234 -7.12 -8.18 -6.36
C PHE A 234 -8.50 -8.15 -7.00
N VAL A 235 -8.90 -6.95 -7.41
CA VAL A 235 -10.08 -6.74 -8.25
C VAL A 235 -9.67 -6.81 -9.72
N ALA A 236 -9.79 -7.97 -10.36
CA ALA A 236 -9.34 -8.19 -11.74
C ALA A 236 -9.86 -7.14 -12.75
N ARG A 237 -11.10 -6.66 -12.57
CA ARG A 237 -11.70 -5.62 -13.43
C ARG A 237 -10.95 -4.29 -13.36
N ASN A 238 -10.38 -3.96 -12.21
CA ASN A 238 -9.61 -2.72 -12.01
C ASN A 238 -8.23 -2.78 -12.66
N LEU A 239 -7.76 -3.96 -13.12
CA LEU A 239 -6.46 -4.13 -13.78
C LEU A 239 -6.56 -4.09 -15.32
N THR A 240 -7.77 -4.03 -15.86
CA THR A 240 -8.00 -4.11 -17.31
C THR A 240 -7.31 -2.94 -18.03
N GLY A 241 -6.40 -3.26 -18.96
CA GLY A 241 -5.68 -2.28 -19.78
C GLY A 241 -4.41 -1.70 -19.15
N ILE A 242 -4.04 -2.07 -17.91
CA ILE A 242 -2.83 -1.57 -17.26
C ILE A 242 -1.54 -2.07 -17.94
N ALA A 243 -1.54 -3.34 -18.35
CA ALA A 243 -0.47 -4.04 -19.10
C ALA A 243 0.96 -3.59 -18.75
N PRO A 244 1.42 -3.77 -17.49
CA PRO A 244 2.74 -3.28 -17.07
C PRO A 244 3.86 -4.12 -17.68
N ASP A 245 5.05 -3.53 -17.85
CA ASP A 245 6.24 -4.28 -18.27
C ASP A 245 6.71 -5.25 -17.17
N VAL A 246 6.59 -4.81 -15.92
CA VAL A 246 7.03 -5.53 -14.72
C VAL A 246 5.90 -5.60 -13.69
N ALA A 247 5.66 -6.77 -13.11
CA ALA A 247 4.74 -6.95 -12.00
C ALA A 247 5.46 -7.48 -10.75
N MET A 248 5.43 -6.70 -9.68
CA MET A 248 5.83 -7.11 -8.33
C MET A 248 4.62 -7.81 -7.69
N VAL A 249 4.68 -9.13 -7.50
CA VAL A 249 3.54 -9.98 -7.13
C VAL A 249 3.70 -10.53 -5.72
N ALA A 250 2.78 -10.18 -4.83
CA ALA A 250 2.80 -10.61 -3.43
C ALA A 250 2.50 -12.11 -3.28
N LEU A 251 3.24 -12.77 -2.38
CA LEU A 251 3.15 -14.21 -2.10
C LEU A 251 2.16 -14.57 -0.98
N ASN A 252 1.97 -13.68 0.00
CA ASN A 252 1.30 -13.95 1.27
C ASN A 252 -0.05 -14.68 1.08
N SER A 253 -0.28 -15.87 1.62
CA SER A 253 -1.57 -16.59 1.51
C SER A 253 -2.12 -16.83 0.09
N THR A 254 -1.27 -16.86 -0.95
CA THR A 254 -1.67 -17.11 -2.36
C THR A 254 -2.57 -18.33 -2.59
N THR A 255 -2.46 -19.37 -1.76
CA THR A 255 -3.24 -20.62 -1.89
C THR A 255 -4.69 -20.50 -1.44
N VAL A 256 -5.08 -19.36 -0.84
CA VAL A 256 -6.46 -19.07 -0.42
C VAL A 256 -7.24 -18.39 -1.54
N THR A 257 -6.57 -17.56 -2.34
CA THR A 257 -7.19 -16.84 -3.45
C THR A 257 -7.36 -17.77 -4.66
N ALA A 258 -8.60 -18.07 -5.02
CA ALA A 258 -8.91 -19.00 -6.11
C ALA A 258 -8.29 -18.55 -7.46
N ASP A 259 -7.57 -19.46 -8.11
CA ASP A 259 -6.86 -19.24 -9.37
C ASP A 259 -5.99 -17.98 -9.39
N TYR A 260 -5.37 -17.66 -8.25
CA TYR A 260 -4.64 -16.41 -8.04
C TYR A 260 -3.70 -16.04 -9.19
N VAL A 261 -2.71 -16.89 -9.49
CA VAL A 261 -1.69 -16.60 -10.52
C VAL A 261 -2.28 -16.57 -11.94
N PRO A 262 -3.04 -17.57 -12.42
CA PRO A 262 -3.63 -17.51 -13.76
C PRO A 262 -4.51 -16.26 -13.98
N ARG A 263 -5.35 -15.92 -13.00
CA ARG A 263 -6.23 -14.74 -13.09
C ARG A 263 -5.42 -13.44 -13.06
N LEU A 264 -4.38 -13.35 -12.22
CA LEU A 264 -3.56 -12.16 -12.11
C LEU A 264 -2.73 -11.92 -13.38
N MET A 265 -2.10 -12.97 -13.91
CA MET A 265 -1.32 -12.88 -15.15
C MET A 265 -2.19 -12.44 -16.33
N ALA A 266 -3.41 -13.00 -16.47
CA ALA A 266 -4.34 -12.58 -17.49
C ALA A 266 -4.82 -11.13 -17.30
N ALA A 267 -5.12 -10.72 -16.06
CA ALA A 267 -5.58 -9.37 -15.76
C ALA A 267 -4.51 -8.30 -16.00
N LEU A 268 -3.23 -8.65 -15.83
CA LEU A 268 -2.07 -7.78 -16.11
C LEU A 268 -1.54 -7.91 -17.55
N ASP A 269 -2.25 -8.60 -18.44
CA ASP A 269 -1.84 -8.85 -19.83
C ASP A 269 -0.42 -9.46 -19.96
N TYR A 270 -0.14 -10.45 -19.10
CA TYR A 270 1.05 -11.30 -19.18
C TYR A 270 2.37 -10.49 -19.21
N PRO A 271 2.70 -9.77 -18.11
CA PRO A 271 3.83 -8.85 -18.05
C PRO A 271 5.15 -9.54 -18.41
N LYS A 272 6.08 -8.81 -19.06
CA LYS A 272 7.37 -9.37 -19.51
C LYS A 272 8.21 -9.90 -18.36
N VAL A 273 8.13 -9.25 -17.20
CA VAL A 273 8.85 -9.64 -15.99
C VAL A 273 7.88 -9.76 -14.81
N VAL A 274 8.02 -10.85 -14.06
CA VAL A 274 7.31 -11.07 -12.80
C VAL A 274 8.33 -11.21 -11.68
N VAL A 275 8.13 -10.47 -10.60
CA VAL A 275 9.01 -10.42 -9.44
C VAL A 275 8.19 -10.84 -8.20
N PRO A 276 8.41 -12.03 -7.64
CA PRO A 276 7.78 -12.41 -6.37
C PRO A 276 8.25 -11.50 -5.24
N VAL A 277 7.34 -11.05 -4.39
CA VAL A 277 7.62 -10.24 -3.20
C VAL A 277 6.85 -10.79 -1.99
N HIS A 278 7.15 -10.30 -0.78
CA HIS A 278 6.52 -10.76 0.48
C HIS A 278 6.74 -12.26 0.74
N PHE A 279 7.93 -12.76 0.40
CA PHE A 279 8.32 -14.16 0.62
C PHE A 279 9.39 -14.31 1.72
N ASP A 280 10.03 -13.21 2.09
CA ASP A 280 11.04 -13.17 3.12
C ASP A 280 10.47 -13.27 4.53
N ASN A 281 11.30 -13.75 5.45
CA ASN A 281 11.07 -13.54 6.87
C ASN A 281 11.36 -12.07 7.22
N PHE A 282 10.30 -11.26 7.20
CA PHE A 282 10.34 -9.82 7.45
C PHE A 282 10.53 -9.45 8.93
N GLU A 283 10.75 -10.42 9.83
CA GLU A 283 11.17 -10.21 11.22
C GLU A 283 12.70 -10.35 11.40
N THR A 284 13.44 -10.49 10.30
CA THR A 284 14.90 -10.62 10.31
C THR A 284 15.57 -9.47 9.57
N GLU A 285 16.85 -9.22 9.88
CA GLU A 285 17.66 -8.18 9.22
C GLU A 285 17.67 -8.34 7.69
N LEU A 286 17.85 -7.22 6.98
CA LEU A 286 18.04 -7.17 5.53
C LEU A 286 19.42 -7.71 5.09
N ARG A 287 19.64 -9.01 5.30
CA ARG A 287 20.87 -9.72 4.95
C ARG A 287 20.63 -10.66 3.77
N ASN A 288 21.52 -10.62 2.78
CA ASN A 288 21.48 -11.55 1.65
C ASN A 288 22.26 -12.85 1.94
N PRO A 289 21.82 -14.01 1.41
CA PRO A 289 20.54 -14.19 0.72
C PRO A 289 19.35 -14.00 1.69
N PRO A 290 18.18 -13.53 1.22
CA PRO A 290 17.02 -13.32 2.08
C PRO A 290 16.68 -14.56 2.90
N THR A 291 16.43 -14.36 4.20
CA THR A 291 15.90 -15.43 5.06
C THR A 291 14.48 -15.76 4.62
N VAL A 292 14.18 -17.03 4.41
CA VAL A 292 12.85 -17.50 3.96
C VAL A 292 12.47 -18.70 4.82
N ALA A 293 11.29 -18.66 5.45
CA ALA A 293 10.77 -19.78 6.21
C ALA A 293 10.43 -20.96 5.28
N ASP A 294 10.48 -22.19 5.80
CA ASP A 294 10.32 -23.40 4.98
C ASP A 294 9.02 -23.44 4.18
N ASP A 295 7.91 -23.01 4.79
CA ASP A 295 6.61 -22.98 4.12
C ASP A 295 6.51 -21.85 3.07
N ASP A 296 7.14 -20.70 3.31
CA ASP A 296 7.18 -19.61 2.33
C ASP A 296 8.11 -19.95 1.16
N ARG A 297 9.16 -20.73 1.38
CA ARG A 297 9.98 -21.29 0.30
C ARG A 297 9.14 -22.19 -0.62
N LYS A 298 8.35 -23.10 -0.05
CA LYS A 298 7.44 -23.96 -0.83
C LYS A 298 6.42 -23.12 -1.61
N ARG A 299 5.83 -22.11 -0.97
CA ARG A 299 4.88 -21.19 -1.64
C ARG A 299 5.54 -20.41 -2.76
N LEU A 300 6.76 -19.92 -2.55
CA LEU A 300 7.53 -19.20 -3.56
C LEU A 300 7.75 -20.09 -4.79
N ASP A 301 8.21 -21.33 -4.58
CA ASP A 301 8.40 -22.30 -5.66
C ASP A 301 7.08 -22.58 -6.42
N GLN A 302 5.98 -22.72 -5.69
CA GLN A 302 4.64 -22.89 -6.27
C GLN A 302 4.19 -21.68 -7.11
N LEU A 303 4.40 -20.46 -6.61
CA LEU A 303 4.10 -19.23 -7.34
C LEU A 303 4.93 -19.15 -8.62
N ILE A 304 6.23 -19.41 -8.55
CA ILE A 304 7.13 -19.40 -9.71
C ILE A 304 6.68 -20.44 -10.75
N ALA A 305 6.34 -21.66 -10.31
CA ALA A 305 5.84 -22.71 -11.20
C ALA A 305 4.51 -22.30 -11.86
N ALA A 306 3.58 -21.72 -11.10
CA ALA A 306 2.29 -21.24 -11.62
C ALA A 306 2.45 -20.09 -12.62
N VAL A 307 3.41 -19.18 -12.40
CA VAL A 307 3.73 -18.09 -13.36
C VAL A 307 4.28 -18.68 -14.65
N ARG A 308 5.22 -19.63 -14.56
CA ARG A 308 5.78 -20.30 -15.76
C ARG A 308 4.71 -21.04 -16.56
N ALA A 309 3.73 -21.65 -15.89
CA ALA A 309 2.63 -22.34 -16.56
C ALA A 309 1.63 -21.37 -17.20
N SER A 310 1.28 -20.28 -16.51
CA SER A 310 0.23 -19.35 -16.95
C SER A 310 0.73 -18.26 -17.91
N SER A 311 2.02 -17.91 -17.82
CA SER A 311 2.66 -16.87 -18.60
C SER A 311 4.07 -17.31 -19.03
N PRO A 312 4.18 -18.29 -19.95
CA PRO A 312 5.46 -18.93 -20.30
C PRO A 312 6.48 -17.98 -20.96
N ARG A 313 6.05 -16.80 -21.42
CA ARG A 313 6.92 -15.76 -21.98
C ARG A 313 7.44 -14.78 -20.92
N SER A 314 6.87 -14.77 -19.72
CA SER A 314 7.34 -13.93 -18.62
C SER A 314 8.64 -14.48 -18.05
N ARG A 315 9.60 -13.59 -17.84
CA ARG A 315 10.80 -13.89 -17.05
C ARG A 315 10.49 -13.69 -15.57
N VAL A 316 10.74 -14.71 -14.76
CA VAL A 316 10.64 -14.58 -13.30
C VAL A 316 11.98 -14.16 -12.72
N VAL A 317 11.98 -13.12 -11.89
CA VAL A 317 13.17 -12.61 -11.18
C VAL A 317 12.91 -12.66 -9.69
N VAL A 318 13.63 -13.51 -8.96
CA VAL A 318 13.59 -13.52 -7.50
C VAL A 318 14.55 -12.44 -6.99
N PRO A 319 14.07 -11.40 -6.28
CA PRO A 319 14.91 -10.29 -5.87
C PRO A 319 15.78 -10.62 -4.65
N GLU A 320 16.89 -9.92 -4.53
CA GLU A 320 17.75 -9.83 -3.36
C GLU A 320 17.66 -8.43 -2.76
N TYR A 321 17.92 -8.30 -1.46
CA TYR A 321 17.86 -7.00 -0.80
C TYR A 321 18.90 -6.04 -1.36
N HIS A 322 18.51 -4.78 -1.52
CA HIS A 322 19.37 -3.66 -1.95
C HIS A 322 19.97 -3.77 -3.35
N THR A 323 19.87 -4.92 -4.03
CA THR A 323 20.32 -5.11 -5.41
C THR A 323 19.57 -4.16 -6.34
N ALA A 324 20.32 -3.44 -7.17
CA ALA A 324 19.74 -2.50 -8.13
C ALA A 324 19.34 -3.23 -9.41
N TYR A 325 18.04 -3.32 -9.64
CA TYR A 325 17.45 -3.88 -10.86
C TYR A 325 17.15 -2.78 -11.87
N HIS A 326 17.39 -3.08 -13.13
CA HIS A 326 17.01 -2.27 -14.28
C HIS A 326 16.19 -3.15 -15.21
N PHE A 327 14.95 -2.76 -15.47
CA PHE A 327 13.99 -3.50 -16.29
C PHE A 327 13.80 -2.82 -17.64
#